data_AF-A0A925JHL9-F1
#
_entry.id   AF-A0A925JHL9-F1
#
_cell.length_a   1.000
_cell.length_b   1.000
_cell.length_c   1.000
_cell.angle_alpha   90.00
_cell.angle_beta   90.00
_cell.angle_gamma   90.00
#
_symmetry.space_group_name_H-M   'P 1'
#
loop_
_entity.id
_entity.type
_entity.pdbx_description
1 polymer ?
#
loop_
_entity_poly.entity_id
_entity_poly.type
_entity_poly.pdbx_seq_one_letter_code
_entity_poly.pdbx_strand_id
1 'polypeptide(L)'
;MPDIKELISLIGETQHYFKQKAQQQVNTALTLRNWLFGFFIVEYELNGADRAEYGGTLFKEIATQLQKQGFNQIRERHLYLCKDFYLAYQNILRTPTAKLYIADFESIEIFRSVSAKLTGGTESVGVSQMNSVIDPNQLINQLSFSHFIELLKADTSIKRNFYEIESIKNCWSVRELQRAMNSMLFERTGLSTNKQAVLNKQINKERLLPEEVF
;
A
#
# COMPACT_ATOMS: atom_id res chain seq x y z
N MET A 1 -0.87 43.34 21.51
CA MET A 1 -0.66 43.11 20.06
C MET A 1 0.20 41.87 19.95
N PRO A 2 -0.16 40.88 19.11
CA PRO A 2 0.71 39.71 18.91
C PRO A 2 2.11 40.18 18.51
N ASP A 3 3.13 39.57 19.10
CA ASP A 3 4.53 39.88 18.78
C ASP A 3 4.77 39.53 17.30
N ILE A 4 5.55 40.36 16.58
CA ILE A 4 5.90 40.08 15.18
C ILE A 4 6.55 38.70 15.03
N LYS A 5 7.24 38.22 16.07
CA LYS A 5 7.81 36.86 16.12
C LYS A 5 6.74 35.77 16.12
N GLU A 6 5.65 35.95 16.86
CA GLU A 6 4.53 35.01 16.90
C GLU A 6 3.84 34.95 15.52
N LEU A 7 3.64 36.10 14.88
CA LEU A 7 3.09 36.15 13.53
C LEU A 7 3.99 35.43 12.52
N ILE A 8 5.31 35.62 12.58
CA ILE A 8 6.27 34.94 11.71
C ILE A 8 6.24 33.42 11.94
N SER A 9 6.20 32.96 13.19
CA SER A 9 6.08 31.52 13.51
C SER A 9 4.81 30.93 12.94
N LEU A 10 3.66 31.60 13.16
CA LEU A 10 2.36 31.17 12.68
C LEU A 10 2.31 31.05 11.15
N ILE A 11 2.86 32.03 10.43
CA ILE A 11 2.95 32.00 8.97
C ILE A 11 3.85 30.83 8.51
N GLY A 12 5.00 30.64 9.16
CA GLY A 12 5.92 29.54 8.87
C GLY A 12 5.27 28.16 9.06
N GLU A 13 4.62 27.95 10.20
CA GLU A 13 3.90 26.71 10.52
C GLU A 13 2.75 26.45 9.54
N THR A 14 1.99 27.49 9.19
CA THR A 14 0.90 27.40 8.21
C THR A 14 1.42 26.95 6.84
N GLN A 15 2.50 27.56 6.36
CA GLN A 15 3.15 27.19 5.10
C GLN A 15 3.65 25.73 5.13
N HIS A 16 4.30 25.33 6.21
CA HIS A 16 4.77 23.96 6.39
C HIS A 16 3.63 22.94 6.39
N TYR A 17 2.54 23.24 7.09
CA TYR A 17 1.36 22.39 7.16
C TYR A 17 0.73 22.17 5.78
N PHE A 18 0.44 23.24 5.04
CA PHE A 18 -0.21 23.10 3.72
C PHE A 18 0.69 22.45 2.67
N LYS A 19 2.01 22.69 2.74
CA LYS A 19 2.96 21.97 1.87
C LYS A 19 2.94 20.46 2.15
N GLN A 20 2.92 20.04 3.41
CA GLN A 20 2.82 18.63 3.78
C GLN A 20 1.49 18.02 3.34
N LYS A 21 0.38 18.74 3.50
CA LYS A 21 -0.94 18.29 3.05
C LYS A 21 -1.02 18.10 1.54
N ALA A 22 -0.46 19.02 0.75
CA ALA A 22 -0.39 18.88 -0.70
C ALA A 22 0.43 17.63 -1.10
N GLN A 23 1.59 17.42 -0.48
CA GLN A 23 2.41 16.24 -0.73
C GLN A 23 1.69 14.93 -0.36
N GLN A 24 0.97 14.91 0.77
CA GLN A 24 0.19 13.75 1.21
C GLN A 24 -0.90 13.39 0.20
N GLN A 25 -1.62 14.37 -0.33
CA GLN A 25 -2.66 14.15 -1.34
C GLN A 25 -2.08 13.60 -2.65
N VAL A 26 -0.97 14.17 -3.12
CA VAL A 26 -0.26 13.64 -4.30
C VAL A 26 0.20 12.20 -4.07
N ASN A 27 0.78 11.91 -2.91
CA ASN A 27 1.23 10.56 -2.58
C ASN A 27 0.06 9.56 -2.57
N THR A 28 -1.06 9.93 -1.93
CA THR A 28 -2.25 9.07 -1.83
C THR A 28 -2.81 8.76 -3.22
N ALA A 29 -2.98 9.79 -4.06
CA ALA A 29 -3.49 9.64 -5.42
C ALA A 29 -2.57 8.75 -6.28
N LEU A 30 -1.25 8.95 -6.23
CA LEU A 30 -0.28 8.15 -6.98
C LEU A 30 -0.24 6.70 -6.48
N THR A 31 -0.29 6.47 -5.17
CA THR A 31 -0.34 5.14 -4.58
C THR A 31 -1.59 4.39 -5.04
N LEU A 32 -2.77 5.03 -4.94
CA LEU A 32 -4.03 4.43 -5.40
C LEU A 32 -4.03 4.16 -6.90
N ARG A 33 -3.54 5.09 -7.72
CA ARG A 33 -3.39 4.88 -9.17
C ARG A 33 -2.57 3.63 -9.48
N ASN A 34 -1.44 3.46 -8.79
CA ASN A 34 -0.56 2.30 -8.99
C ASN A 34 -1.23 1.01 -8.52
N TRP A 35 -1.96 1.06 -7.41
CA TRP A 35 -2.74 -0.07 -6.93
C TRP A 35 -3.81 -0.49 -7.97
N LEU A 36 -4.54 0.48 -8.53
CA LEU A 36 -5.55 0.27 -9.56
C LEU A 36 -4.98 -0.33 -10.84
N PHE A 37 -3.78 0.09 -11.26
CA PHE A 37 -3.09 -0.53 -12.39
C PHE A 37 -2.87 -2.03 -12.15
N GLY A 38 -2.44 -2.40 -10.95
CA GLY A 38 -2.29 -3.81 -10.57
C GLY A 38 -3.61 -4.56 -10.62
N PHE A 39 -4.67 -3.97 -10.05
CA PHE A 39 -6.01 -4.52 -10.10
C PHE A 39 -6.49 -4.77 -11.54
N PHE A 40 -6.36 -3.78 -12.45
CA PHE A 40 -6.78 -3.93 -13.85
C PHE A 40 -6.03 -5.05 -14.57
N ILE A 41 -4.72 -5.14 -14.33
CA ILE A 41 -3.88 -6.19 -14.91
C ILE A 41 -4.35 -7.57 -14.44
N VAL A 42 -4.58 -7.75 -13.13
CA VAL A 42 -5.02 -9.05 -12.59
C VAL A 42 -6.43 -9.41 -13.08
N GLU A 43 -7.36 -8.47 -13.12
CA GLU A 43 -8.71 -8.72 -13.65
C GLU A 43 -8.69 -9.07 -15.14
N TYR A 44 -7.85 -8.42 -15.93
CA TYR A 44 -7.65 -8.75 -17.33
C TYR A 44 -7.06 -10.16 -17.49
N GLU A 45 -6.05 -10.53 -16.69
CA GLU A 45 -5.45 -11.87 -16.71
C GLU A 45 -6.45 -12.99 -16.31
N LEU A 46 -7.42 -12.69 -15.43
CA LEU A 46 -8.43 -13.64 -14.97
C LEU A 46 -9.59 -13.82 -15.96
N ASN A 47 -10.03 -12.75 -16.61
CA ASN A 47 -11.22 -12.75 -17.49
C ASN A 47 -10.87 -12.78 -19.00
N GLY A 48 -9.61 -12.63 -19.38
CA GLY A 48 -9.19 -12.54 -20.77
C GLY A 48 -9.22 -13.87 -21.50
N ALA A 49 -10.15 -14.02 -22.45
CA ALA A 49 -10.14 -15.10 -23.44
C ALA A 49 -8.84 -15.08 -24.28
N ASP A 50 -8.27 -13.88 -24.51
CA ASP A 50 -7.06 -13.63 -25.30
C ASP A 50 -5.75 -13.84 -24.52
N ARG A 51 -5.80 -14.51 -23.36
CA ARG A 51 -4.61 -14.89 -22.58
C ARG A 51 -3.59 -15.67 -23.41
N ALA A 52 -4.08 -16.46 -24.37
CA ALA A 52 -3.26 -17.21 -25.31
C ALA A 52 -2.58 -16.33 -26.37
N GLU A 53 -3.13 -15.15 -26.66
CA GLU A 53 -2.64 -14.24 -27.70
C GLU A 53 -1.50 -13.34 -27.19
N TYR A 54 -1.61 -12.84 -25.95
CA TYR A 54 -0.62 -11.90 -25.39
C TYR A 54 0.43 -12.55 -24.47
N GLY A 55 0.17 -13.75 -23.94
CA GLY A 55 1.12 -14.60 -23.23
C GLY A 55 2.09 -13.84 -22.30
N GLY A 56 3.40 -14.12 -22.42
CA GLY A 56 4.46 -13.45 -21.66
C GLY A 56 4.77 -12.00 -22.08
N THR A 57 4.09 -11.48 -23.11
CA THR A 57 4.35 -10.14 -23.68
C THR A 57 3.35 -9.07 -23.28
N LEU A 58 2.31 -9.40 -22.51
CA LEU A 58 1.26 -8.47 -22.08
C LEU A 58 1.81 -7.15 -21.52
N PHE A 59 2.75 -7.24 -20.58
CA PHE A 59 3.34 -6.07 -19.91
C PHE A 59 4.11 -5.17 -20.89
N LYS A 60 4.82 -5.80 -21.84
CA LYS A 60 5.55 -5.12 -22.91
C LYS A 60 4.61 -4.38 -23.84
N GLU A 61 3.50 -5.01 -24.21
CA GLU A 61 2.50 -4.41 -25.08
C GLU A 61 1.83 -3.21 -24.39
N ILE A 62 1.35 -3.39 -23.16
CA ILE A 62 0.75 -2.30 -22.36
C ILE A 62 1.72 -1.12 -22.24
N ALA A 63 2.99 -1.38 -21.87
CA ALA A 63 3.98 -0.32 -21.73
C ALA A 63 4.22 0.40 -23.07
N THR A 64 4.37 -0.34 -24.17
CA THR A 64 4.60 0.23 -25.51
C THR A 64 3.43 1.10 -25.96
N GLN A 65 2.19 0.63 -25.78
CA GLN A 65 0.99 1.37 -26.18
C GLN A 65 0.79 2.62 -25.33
N LEU A 66 1.00 2.55 -24.01
CA LEU A 66 0.91 3.72 -23.14
C LEU A 66 1.99 4.76 -23.45
N GLN A 67 3.20 4.32 -23.79
CA GLN A 67 4.28 5.23 -24.20
C GLN A 67 3.94 5.96 -25.50
N LYS A 68 3.33 5.29 -26.49
CA LYS A 68 2.82 5.94 -27.71
C LYS A 68 1.77 7.02 -27.43
N GLN A 69 1.01 6.88 -26.34
CA GLN A 69 0.02 7.87 -25.88
C GLN A 69 0.63 8.99 -25.02
N GLY A 70 1.95 9.02 -24.84
CA GLY A 70 2.66 10.04 -24.08
C GLY A 70 2.98 9.67 -22.62
N PHE A 71 2.61 8.47 -22.15
CA PHE A 71 2.91 7.99 -20.80
C PHE A 71 4.29 7.32 -20.71
N ASN A 72 5.33 8.09 -21.07
CA ASN A 72 6.73 7.63 -21.18
C ASN A 72 7.33 7.05 -19.88
N GLN A 73 6.77 7.42 -18.72
CA GLN A 73 7.20 6.93 -17.41
C GLN A 73 6.69 5.52 -17.09
N ILE A 74 5.67 5.03 -17.80
CA ILE A 74 5.10 3.70 -17.55
C ILE A 74 5.89 2.66 -18.35
N ARG A 75 6.67 1.85 -17.64
CA ARG A 75 7.51 0.78 -18.18
C ARG A 75 7.01 -0.57 -17.69
N GLU A 76 7.44 -1.64 -18.35
CA GLU A 76 7.08 -3.03 -17.98
C GLU A 76 7.31 -3.31 -16.48
N ARG A 77 8.51 -2.97 -15.97
CA ARG A 77 8.83 -3.15 -14.55
C ARG A 77 7.85 -2.42 -13.62
N HIS A 78 7.40 -1.22 -13.98
CA HIS A 78 6.42 -0.48 -13.17
C HIS A 78 5.08 -1.21 -13.09
N LEU A 79 4.64 -1.80 -14.19
CA LEU A 79 3.41 -2.59 -14.26
C LEU A 79 3.51 -3.87 -13.42
N TYR A 80 4.65 -4.56 -13.44
CA TYR A 80 4.91 -5.69 -12.54
C TYR A 80 4.83 -5.28 -11.06
N LEU A 81 5.48 -4.17 -10.69
CA LEU A 81 5.41 -3.63 -9.33
C LEU A 81 3.97 -3.26 -8.91
N CYS A 82 3.16 -2.73 -9.84
CA CYS A 82 1.74 -2.45 -9.59
C CYS A 82 0.96 -3.75 -9.33
N LYS A 83 1.19 -4.80 -10.12
CA LYS A 83 0.57 -6.12 -9.93
C LYS A 83 0.95 -6.73 -8.58
N ASP A 84 2.24 -6.74 -8.24
CA ASP A 84 2.73 -7.26 -6.95
C ASP A 84 2.14 -6.47 -5.77
N PHE A 85 2.06 -5.15 -5.92
CA PHE A 85 1.43 -4.28 -4.93
C PHE A 85 -0.05 -4.60 -4.71
N TYR A 86 -0.81 -4.78 -5.80
CA TYR A 86 -2.22 -5.16 -5.70
C TYR A 86 -2.41 -6.51 -5.00
N LEU A 87 -1.65 -7.54 -5.40
CA LEU A 87 -1.75 -8.88 -4.84
C LEU A 87 -1.41 -8.91 -3.35
N ALA A 88 -0.44 -8.10 -2.92
CA ALA A 88 -0.06 -7.97 -1.51
C ALA A 88 -1.09 -7.23 -0.65
N TYR A 89 -1.82 -6.27 -1.23
CA TYR A 89 -2.67 -5.33 -0.49
C TYR A 89 -4.10 -5.26 -1.07
N GLN A 90 -4.73 -6.41 -1.29
CA GLN A 90 -6.10 -6.48 -1.87
C GLN A 90 -7.16 -5.78 -1.02
N ASN A 91 -6.91 -5.64 0.29
CA ASN A 91 -7.79 -4.98 1.25
C ASN A 91 -7.86 -3.44 1.12
N ILE A 92 -6.93 -2.80 0.38
CA ILE A 92 -6.99 -1.35 0.11
C ILE A 92 -8.31 -0.93 -0.54
N LEU A 93 -8.91 -1.81 -1.36
CA LEU A 93 -10.19 -1.55 -2.03
C LEU A 93 -11.35 -1.27 -1.04
N ARG A 94 -11.27 -1.79 0.17
CA ARG A 94 -12.32 -1.63 1.20
C ARG A 94 -12.23 -0.29 1.94
N THR A 95 -11.16 0.46 1.74
CA THR A 95 -10.89 1.71 2.47
C THR A 95 -11.82 2.84 2.01
N PRO A 96 -12.24 3.74 2.91
CA PRO A 96 -12.98 4.94 2.54
C PRO A 96 -12.24 5.80 1.51
N THR A 97 -10.92 5.95 1.67
CA THR A 97 -10.09 6.70 0.71
C THR A 97 -10.16 6.08 -0.68
N ALA A 98 -9.99 4.76 -0.84
CA ALA A 98 -10.09 4.12 -2.16
C ALA A 98 -11.50 4.29 -2.76
N LYS A 99 -12.56 4.12 -1.96
CA LYS A 99 -13.95 4.28 -2.43
C LYS A 99 -14.22 5.70 -2.94
N LEU A 100 -13.72 6.73 -2.24
CA LEU A 100 -13.88 8.12 -2.66
C LEU A 100 -13.26 8.37 -4.04
N TYR A 101 -12.00 7.99 -4.21
CA TYR A 101 -11.31 8.15 -5.49
C TYR A 101 -11.98 7.35 -6.60
N ILE A 102 -12.43 6.12 -6.32
CA ILE A 102 -13.10 5.25 -7.31
C ILE A 102 -14.46 5.84 -7.76
N ALA A 103 -15.23 6.42 -6.83
CA ALA A 103 -16.51 7.06 -7.15
C ALA A 103 -16.33 8.20 -8.19
N ASP A 104 -15.23 8.95 -8.10
CA ASP A 104 -14.91 10.01 -9.07
C ASP A 104 -14.60 9.45 -10.49
N PHE A 105 -14.30 8.15 -10.63
CA PHE A 105 -14.01 7.47 -11.91
C PHE A 105 -15.21 6.69 -12.50
N GLU A 106 -16.43 6.81 -11.95
CA GLU A 106 -17.63 6.03 -12.34
C GLU A 106 -18.08 6.17 -13.81
N SER A 107 -17.46 7.04 -14.60
CA SER A 107 -17.70 7.16 -16.04
C SER A 107 -17.06 6.05 -16.90
N ILE A 108 -16.21 5.19 -16.33
CA ILE A 108 -15.50 4.13 -17.06
C ILE A 108 -16.15 2.76 -16.77
N GLU A 109 -16.58 2.03 -17.81
CA GLU A 109 -17.30 0.74 -17.67
C GLU A 109 -16.58 -0.32 -16.82
N ILE A 110 -15.24 -0.36 -16.88
CA ILE A 110 -14.40 -1.22 -16.04
C ILE A 110 -14.63 -0.94 -14.56
N PHE A 111 -14.83 0.33 -14.18
CA PHE A 111 -15.10 0.70 -12.79
C PHE A 111 -16.49 0.32 -12.31
N ARG A 112 -17.49 0.11 -13.20
CA ARG A 112 -18.78 -0.47 -12.78
C ARG A 112 -18.65 -1.94 -12.39
N SER A 113 -17.79 -2.73 -13.05
CA SER A 113 -17.55 -4.12 -12.65
C SER A 113 -16.74 -4.21 -11.36
N VAL A 114 -15.79 -3.29 -11.15
CA VAL A 114 -15.16 -3.08 -9.83
C VAL A 114 -16.22 -2.70 -8.79
N SER A 115 -17.11 -1.76 -9.10
CA SER A 115 -18.17 -1.26 -8.20
C SER A 115 -19.25 -2.30 -7.87
N ALA A 116 -19.57 -3.18 -8.81
CA ALA A 116 -20.43 -4.34 -8.58
C ALA A 116 -19.76 -5.39 -7.68
N LYS A 117 -18.46 -5.67 -7.88
CA LYS A 117 -17.65 -6.45 -6.94
C LYS A 117 -17.45 -5.74 -5.59
N LEU A 118 -17.53 -4.40 -5.54
CA LEU A 118 -17.46 -3.55 -4.34
C LEU A 118 -18.74 -3.56 -3.49
N THR A 119 -19.91 -3.86 -4.09
CA THR A 119 -21.23 -3.82 -3.42
C THR A 119 -21.82 -5.21 -3.14
N GLY A 120 -21.47 -6.23 -3.92
CA GLY A 120 -22.03 -7.59 -3.79
C GLY A 120 -21.33 -8.55 -2.81
N GLY A 121 -20.43 -8.07 -1.95
CA GLY A 121 -19.55 -8.91 -1.13
C GLY A 121 -19.70 -8.75 0.39
N THR A 122 -20.91 -8.90 0.92
CA THR A 122 -21.15 -9.13 2.37
C THR A 122 -21.08 -10.60 2.78
N GLU A 123 -20.62 -11.49 1.91
CA GLU A 123 -20.45 -12.91 2.28
C GLU A 123 -18.99 -13.36 2.23
N SER A 124 -18.62 -13.94 3.36
CA SER A 124 -17.38 -14.62 3.69
C SER A 124 -16.97 -15.66 2.64
N VAL A 125 -15.94 -15.38 1.85
CA VAL A 125 -15.07 -16.42 1.32
C VAL A 125 -13.86 -16.50 2.25
N GLY A 126 -13.73 -17.65 2.92
CA GLY A 126 -12.73 -17.93 3.94
C GLY A 126 -11.30 -17.87 3.41
N VAL A 127 -10.75 -16.66 3.33
CA VAL A 127 -9.31 -16.44 3.45
C VAL A 127 -9.07 -16.02 4.89
N SER A 128 -8.47 -16.92 5.65
CA SER A 128 -8.05 -16.74 7.03
C SER A 128 -7.56 -15.31 7.25
N GLN A 129 -8.32 -14.56 8.05
CA GLN A 129 -7.94 -13.23 8.52
C GLN A 129 -6.56 -13.33 9.20
N MET A 130 -5.50 -13.03 8.46
CA MET A 130 -4.35 -12.39 9.07
C MET A 130 -4.85 -11.01 9.47
N ASN A 131 -5.19 -10.87 10.75
CA ASN A 131 -5.53 -9.61 11.37
C ASN A 131 -4.33 -8.66 11.24
N SER A 132 -4.25 -7.91 10.13
CA SER A 132 -3.34 -6.78 10.03
C SER A 132 -3.76 -5.79 11.12
N VAL A 133 -2.87 -5.56 12.09
CA VAL A 133 -3.10 -4.66 13.23
C VAL A 133 -3.40 -3.21 12.76
N ILE A 134 -3.02 -2.88 11.52
CA ILE A 134 -3.21 -1.56 10.92
C ILE A 134 -4.39 -1.56 9.96
N ASP A 135 -5.20 -0.50 10.05
CA ASP A 135 -6.24 -0.17 9.09
C ASP A 135 -5.60 0.11 7.71
N PRO A 136 -5.98 -0.61 6.63
CA PRO A 136 -5.50 -0.35 5.28
C PRO A 136 -5.68 1.10 4.83
N ASN A 137 -6.67 1.81 5.40
CA ASN A 137 -6.88 3.23 5.15
C ASN A 137 -5.74 4.08 5.73
N GLN A 138 -5.17 3.69 6.87
CA GLN A 138 -4.02 4.37 7.46
C GLN A 138 -2.77 4.17 6.61
N LEU A 139 -2.55 2.95 6.09
CA LEU A 139 -1.42 2.64 5.19
C LEU A 139 -1.43 3.56 3.96
N ILE A 140 -2.56 3.67 3.25
CA ILE A 140 -2.61 4.45 2.01
C ILE A 140 -2.47 5.96 2.22
N ASN A 141 -2.93 6.46 3.38
CA ASN A 141 -2.87 7.89 3.70
C ASN A 141 -1.51 8.34 4.26
N GLN A 142 -0.67 7.41 4.73
CA GLN A 142 0.62 7.73 5.38
C GLN A 142 1.84 7.23 4.60
N LEU A 143 1.70 6.15 3.83
CA LEU A 143 2.79 5.56 3.06
C LEU A 143 2.62 5.85 1.56
N SER A 144 3.70 6.30 0.93
CA SER A 144 3.75 6.44 -0.53
C SER A 144 4.02 5.09 -1.22
N PHE A 145 3.74 5.00 -2.52
CA PHE A 145 4.05 3.81 -3.33
C PHE A 145 5.48 3.31 -3.15
N SER A 146 6.46 4.20 -3.04
CA SER A 146 7.86 3.81 -2.82
C SER A 146 8.09 3.07 -1.50
N HIS A 147 7.33 3.39 -0.44
CA HIS A 147 7.37 2.60 0.80
C HIS A 147 6.85 1.19 0.55
N PHE A 148 5.72 1.07 -0.15
CA PHE A 148 5.17 -0.24 -0.49
C PHE A 148 6.15 -1.07 -1.33
N ILE A 149 6.87 -0.46 -2.28
CA ILE A 149 7.89 -1.19 -3.05
C ILE A 149 9.02 -1.72 -2.16
N GLU A 150 9.46 -0.95 -1.16
CA GLU A 150 10.45 -1.45 -0.19
C GLU A 150 9.85 -2.56 0.70
N LEU A 151 8.62 -2.39 1.19
CA LEU A 151 7.90 -3.37 2.01
C LEU A 151 7.67 -4.70 1.27
N LEU A 152 7.43 -4.66 -0.04
CA LEU A 152 7.28 -5.85 -0.89
C LEU A 152 8.54 -6.70 -0.95
N LYS A 153 9.72 -6.14 -0.63
CA LYS A 153 10.98 -6.91 -0.54
C LYS A 153 11.05 -7.80 0.70
N ALA A 154 10.16 -7.60 1.67
CA ALA A 154 10.04 -8.53 2.80
C ALA A 154 9.48 -9.87 2.31
N ASP A 155 10.22 -10.94 2.63
CA ASP A 155 9.99 -12.33 2.26
C ASP A 155 8.76 -12.95 2.93
N THR A 156 8.41 -12.47 4.13
CA THR A 156 7.24 -12.94 4.89
C THR A 156 6.24 -11.82 5.17
N SER A 157 4.96 -12.17 5.25
CA SER A 157 3.90 -11.22 5.61
C SER A 157 4.09 -10.63 7.01
N ILE A 158 4.63 -11.42 7.96
CA ILE A 158 4.91 -10.99 9.33
C ILE A 158 5.98 -9.90 9.34
N LYS A 159 7.10 -10.12 8.65
CA LYS A 159 8.18 -9.14 8.53
C LYS A 159 7.68 -7.85 7.87
N ARG A 160 6.87 -7.99 6.81
CA ARG A 160 6.24 -6.84 6.15
C ARG A 160 5.38 -6.03 7.11
N ASN A 161 4.51 -6.70 7.87
CA ASN A 161 3.63 -6.06 8.84
C ASN A 161 4.40 -5.34 9.95
N PHE A 162 5.51 -5.91 10.42
CA PHE A 162 6.39 -5.25 11.37
C PHE A 162 6.92 -3.91 10.82
N TYR A 163 7.44 -3.91 9.58
CA TYR A 163 7.96 -2.69 8.97
C TYR A 163 6.87 -1.68 8.60
N GLU A 164 5.65 -2.12 8.30
CA GLU A 164 4.48 -1.25 8.13
C GLU A 164 4.17 -0.46 9.42
N ILE A 165 4.10 -1.19 10.55
CA ILE A 165 3.86 -0.60 11.89
C ILE A 165 4.95 0.39 12.24
N GLU A 166 6.21 -0.02 12.15
CA GLU A 166 7.32 0.84 12.55
C GLU A 166 7.47 2.06 11.62
N SER A 167 7.20 1.91 10.32
CA SER A 167 7.25 3.05 9.40
C SER A 167 6.19 4.10 9.73
N ILE A 168 4.97 3.66 10.06
CA ILE A 168 3.88 4.54 10.46
C ILE A 168 4.16 5.18 11.82
N LYS A 169 4.54 4.37 12.81
CA LYS A 169 4.75 4.79 14.20
C LYS A 169 5.86 5.84 14.31
N ASN A 170 6.94 5.66 13.56
CA ASN A 170 8.10 6.52 13.60
C ASN A 170 8.17 7.51 12.43
N CYS A 171 7.12 7.60 11.61
CA CYS A 171 7.06 8.46 10.42
C CYS A 171 8.29 8.31 9.50
N TRP A 172 8.76 7.07 9.30
CA TRP A 172 9.96 6.82 8.51
C TRP A 172 9.77 7.24 7.06
N SER A 173 10.76 7.97 6.56
CA SER A 173 10.97 8.11 5.13
C SER A 173 11.36 6.77 4.49
N VAL A 174 11.21 6.66 3.17
CA VAL A 174 11.64 5.49 2.39
C VAL A 174 13.09 5.11 2.70
N ARG A 175 13.96 6.11 2.91
CA ARG A 175 15.38 5.88 3.24
C ARG A 175 15.57 5.28 4.63
N GLU A 176 14.76 5.69 5.60
CA GLU A 176 14.82 5.15 6.97
C GLU A 176 14.26 3.73 7.02
N LEU A 177 13.13 3.49 6.35
CA LEU A 177 12.60 2.14 6.14
C LEU A 177 13.66 1.23 5.50
N GLN A 178 14.30 1.68 4.41
CA GLN A 178 15.34 0.92 3.74
C GLN A 178 16.52 0.61 4.67
N ARG A 179 16.98 1.59 5.48
CA ARG A 179 18.03 1.37 6.49
C ARG A 179 17.59 0.37 7.57
N ALA A 180 16.37 0.46 8.07
CA ALA A 180 15.82 -0.45 9.06
C ALA A 180 15.71 -1.89 8.52
N MET A 181 15.34 -2.06 7.24
CA MET A 181 15.32 -3.37 6.58
C MET A 181 16.73 -3.92 6.35
N ASN A 182 17.66 -3.09 5.88
CA ASN A 182 19.04 -3.49 5.62
C ASN A 182 19.80 -3.86 6.92
N SER A 183 19.45 -3.24 8.04
CA SER A 183 20.03 -3.54 9.35
C SER A 183 19.38 -4.75 10.05
N MET A 184 18.49 -5.48 9.36
CA MET A 184 17.78 -6.64 9.89
C MET A 184 17.09 -6.33 11.23
N LEU A 185 16.47 -5.15 11.32
CA LEU A 185 15.82 -4.68 12.55
C LEU A 185 14.83 -5.71 13.08
N PHE A 186 14.00 -6.28 12.20
CA PHE A 186 12.99 -7.29 12.56
C PHE A 186 13.62 -8.52 13.20
N GLU A 187 14.70 -9.04 12.61
CA GLU A 187 15.39 -10.22 13.10
C GLU A 187 16.07 -9.91 14.44
N ARG A 188 16.71 -8.75 14.56
CA ARG A 188 17.39 -8.33 15.78
C ARG A 188 16.43 -8.11 16.95
N THR A 189 15.26 -7.52 16.71
CA THR A 189 14.23 -7.32 17.74
C THR A 189 13.48 -8.60 18.03
N GLY A 190 13.12 -9.38 17.01
CA GLY A 190 12.42 -10.66 17.16
C GLY A 190 13.24 -11.78 17.80
N LEU A 191 14.58 -11.72 17.74
CA LEU A 191 15.48 -12.64 18.47
C LEU A 191 15.72 -12.21 19.93
N SER A 192 15.37 -10.98 20.31
CA SER A 192 15.60 -10.42 21.65
C SER A 192 14.46 -10.75 22.64
N THR A 193 13.29 -11.16 22.16
CA THR A 193 12.16 -11.57 23.01
C THR A 193 12.03 -13.09 23.07
N ASN A 194 11.65 -13.60 24.25
CA ASN A 194 11.65 -15.01 24.63
C ASN A 194 10.89 -15.91 23.61
N LYS A 195 11.66 -16.60 22.76
CA LYS A 195 11.23 -17.43 21.62
C LYS A 195 10.07 -18.39 21.95
N GLN A 196 9.96 -18.83 23.21
CA GLN A 196 8.91 -19.76 23.66
C GLN A 196 7.57 -19.08 24.01
N ALA A 197 7.56 -17.82 24.43
CA ALA A 197 6.31 -17.13 24.80
C ALA A 197 5.47 -16.74 23.58
N VAL A 198 6.15 -16.30 22.51
CA VAL A 198 5.52 -15.96 21.21
C VAL A 198 4.99 -17.23 20.54
N LEU A 199 5.74 -18.34 20.58
CA LEU A 199 5.32 -19.63 20.04
C LEU A 199 4.14 -20.25 20.81
N ASN A 200 4.12 -20.17 22.14
CA ASN A 200 3.04 -20.75 22.95
C ASN A 200 1.71 -19.96 22.83
N LYS A 201 1.76 -18.63 22.66
CA LYS A 201 0.56 -17.83 22.33
C LYS A 201 0.02 -18.14 20.93
N GLN A 202 0.90 -18.49 19.98
CA GLN A 202 0.52 -18.99 18.64
C GLN A 202 -0.20 -20.35 18.68
N ILE A 203 0.20 -21.26 19.58
CA ILE A 203 -0.44 -22.58 19.75
C ILE A 203 -1.84 -22.44 20.39
N ASN A 204 -2.01 -21.48 21.30
CA ASN A 204 -3.26 -21.25 22.02
C ASN A 204 -4.22 -20.23 21.37
N LYS A 205 -3.92 -19.74 20.15
CA LYS A 205 -4.70 -18.69 19.44
C LYS A 205 -4.94 -17.42 20.28
N GLU A 206 -4.04 -17.08 21.20
CA GLU A 206 -4.12 -15.85 21.95
C GLU A 206 -3.33 -14.72 21.28
N ARG A 207 -3.90 -13.52 21.36
CA ARG A 207 -3.47 -12.30 20.68
C ARG A 207 -2.07 -11.88 21.12
N LEU A 208 -1.24 -11.44 20.17
CA LEU A 208 0.02 -10.73 20.43
C LEU A 208 -0.16 -9.26 20.11
N LEU A 209 0.02 -8.39 21.12
CA LEU A 209 0.03 -6.94 20.94
C LEU A 209 1.45 -6.45 20.60
N PRO A 210 1.62 -5.33 19.88
CA PRO A 210 2.95 -4.78 19.61
C PRO A 210 3.77 -4.58 20.89
N GLU A 211 3.14 -4.10 21.96
CA GLU A 211 3.72 -3.94 23.30
C GLU A 211 4.19 -5.27 23.93
N GLU A 212 3.72 -6.41 23.46
CA GLU A 212 4.16 -7.73 23.92
C GLU A 212 5.33 -8.29 23.10
N VAL A 213 5.70 -7.59 22.02
CA VAL A 213 6.90 -7.82 21.21
C VAL A 213 8.04 -6.89 21.64
N PHE A 214 7.73 -5.79 22.33
CA PHE A 214 8.67 -4.78 22.85
C PHE A 214 9.01 -4.97 24.33
#